data_AF-A0A3D5WIN3-F1
#
_entry.id   AF-A0A3D5WIN3-F1
#
_cell.length_a   1.000
_cell.length_b   1.000
_cell.length_c   1.000
_cell.angle_alpha   90.00
_cell.angle_beta   90.00
_cell.angle_gamma   90.00
#
_symmetry.space_group_name_H-M   'P 1'
#
loop_
_entity.id
_entity.type
_entity.pdbx_description
1 polymer ?
#
loop_
_entity_poly.entity_id
_entity_poly.type
_entity_poly.pdbx_seq_one_letter_code
_entity_poly.pdbx_strand_id
1 'polypeptide(L)' 'MPTFNQLVRKGRKVSTKKSNSPALQYTYNSLNKKTVAQSSPQKRGVCTAVRTATPKKPNS' A
#
# COMPACT_ATOMS: atom_id res chain seq x y z
N MET A 1 16.15 -27.51 11.88
CA MET A 1 15.00 -27.29 12.78
C MET A 1 15.50 -26.55 14.01
N PRO A 2 14.92 -25.40 14.39
CA PRO A 2 15.45 -24.59 15.48
C PRO A 2 15.12 -25.18 16.86
N THR A 3 16.04 -25.06 17.82
CA THR A 3 15.82 -25.46 19.22
C THR A 3 14.99 -24.41 19.98
N PHE A 4 14.38 -24.80 21.10
CA PHE A 4 13.59 -23.89 21.92
C PHE A 4 14.38 -22.64 22.33
N ASN A 5 15.62 -22.82 22.79
CA ASN A 5 16.50 -21.71 23.19
C ASN A 5 16.87 -20.77 22.02
N GLN A 6 16.89 -21.27 20.78
CA GLN A 6 17.10 -20.44 19.58
C GLN A 6 15.87 -19.59 19.27
N LEU A 7 14.66 -20.12 19.45
CA LEU A 7 13.42 -19.38 19.28
C LEU A 7 13.20 -18.35 20.38
N VAL A 8 13.60 -18.65 21.62
CA VAL A 8 13.57 -17.70 22.75
C VAL A 8 14.52 -16.52 22.48
N ARG A 9 15.73 -16.79 21.97
CA ARG A 9 16.71 -15.72 21.63
C ARG A 9 16.35 -14.98 20.35
N LYS A 10 15.76 -15.66 19.35
CA LYS A 10 15.37 -15.12 18.05
C LYS A 10 13.99 -15.63 17.67
N GLY A 11 12.97 -14.85 18.04
CA GLY A 11 11.57 -15.16 17.71
C GLY A 11 11.35 -15.28 16.20
N ARG A 12 10.34 -16.05 15.81
CA ARG A 12 9.92 -16.14 14.40
C ARG A 12 9.36 -14.79 13.94
N LYS A 13 9.72 -14.37 12.73
CA LYS A 13 9.17 -13.16 12.09
C LYS A 13 8.18 -13.57 11.02
N VAL A 14 7.03 -12.90 10.99
CA VAL A 14 6.04 -13.03 9.91
C VAL A 14 6.44 -12.12 8.76
N SER A 15 6.28 -12.58 7.52
CA SER A 15 6.51 -11.74 6.34
C SER A 15 5.39 -10.69 6.20
N THR A 16 5.78 -9.44 5.97
CA THR A 16 4.82 -8.36 5.71
C THR A 16 4.42 -8.36 4.24
N LYS A 17 3.14 -8.12 3.96
CA LYS A 17 2.60 -7.99 2.60
C LYS A 17 2.36 -6.52 2.28
N LYS A 18 2.70 -6.12 1.05
CA LYS A 18 2.36 -4.79 0.53
C LYS A 18 0.94 -4.81 -0.03
N SER A 19 0.22 -3.70 0.12
CA SER A 19 -1.09 -3.53 -0.49
C SER A 19 -0.97 -3.29 -1.99
N ASN A 20 -1.92 -3.81 -2.77
CA ASN A 20 -2.05 -3.50 -4.19
C ASN A 20 -2.49 -2.04 -4.43
N SER A 21 -3.04 -1.37 -3.41
CA SER A 21 -3.60 -0.02 -3.51
C SER A 21 -3.09 0.90 -2.39
N PRO A 22 -1.80 1.24 -2.37
CA PRO A 22 -1.21 2.06 -1.30
C PRO A 22 -1.77 3.49 -1.24
N ALA A 23 -2.16 4.08 -2.38
CA ALA A 23 -2.71 5.44 -2.43
C ALA A 23 -4.01 5.60 -1.59
N LEU A 24 -4.80 4.53 -1.44
CA LEU A 24 -6.02 4.54 -0.63
C LEU A 24 -5.76 4.44 0.87
N GLN A 25 -4.52 4.12 1.28
CA GLN A 25 -4.15 3.91 2.69
C GLN A 25 -3.62 5.16 3.41
N TYR A 26 -3.23 6.20 2.67
CA TYR A 26 -2.60 7.40 3.25
C TYR A 26 -3.31 8.69 2.87
N THR A 27 -3.63 9.54 3.83
CA THR A 27 -4.20 10.88 3.60
C THR A 27 -3.18 11.96 3.96
N TYR A 28 -3.33 13.15 3.40
CA TYR A 28 -2.49 14.29 3.76
C TYR A 28 -3.22 15.19 4.75
N ASN A 29 -2.63 15.39 5.92
CA ASN A 29 -3.09 16.36 6.90
C ASN A 29 -2.52 17.74 6.54
N SER A 30 -3.38 18.65 6.08
CA SER A 30 -3.00 20.00 5.67
C SER A 30 -2.54 20.89 6.82
N LEU A 31 -3.10 20.72 8.01
CA LEU A 31 -2.76 21.51 9.21
C LEU A 31 -1.33 21.24 9.66
N ASN A 32 -0.97 19.95 9.72
CA ASN A 32 0.33 19.51 10.20
C ASN A 32 1.34 19.24 9.08
N LYS A 33 0.94 19.45 7.82
CA LYS A 33 1.72 19.18 6.60
C LYS A 33 2.33 17.78 6.56
N LYS A 34 1.61 16.78 7.06
CA LYS A 34 2.10 15.40 7.24
C LYS A 34 1.18 14.40 6.55
N THR A 35 1.77 13.35 6.00
CA THR A 35 1.01 12.17 5.56
C THR A 35 0.65 11.33 6.77
N VAL A 36 -0.60 10.89 6.86
CA VAL A 36 -1.11 10.05 7.94
C VAL A 36 -1.70 8.76 7.37
N ALA A 37 -1.56 7.67 8.12
CA ALA A 37 -2.15 6.39 7.75
C ALA A 37 -3.65 6.42 8.08
N GLN A 38 -4.46 6.50 7.03
CA GLN A 38 -5.91 6.49 7.11
C GLN A 38 -6.44 5.80 5.87
N SER A 39 -6.92 4.57 6.07
CA SER A 39 -7.51 3.75 5.02
C SER A 39 -8.92 4.22 4.71
N SER A 40 -9.25 4.31 3.43
CA SER A 40 -10.60 4.66 2.96
C SER A 40 -10.97 3.82 1.74
N PRO A 41 -12.26 3.48 1.53
CA PRO A 41 -12.69 2.75 0.33
C PRO A 41 -12.51 3.56 -0.96
N GLN A 42 -12.61 4.90 -0.89
CA GLN A 42 -12.45 5.81 -2.03
C GLN A 42 -11.90 7.16 -1.58
N LYS A 43 -11.24 7.89 -2.49
CA LYS A 43 -10.75 9.26 -2.26
C LYS A 43 -11.13 10.17 -3.41
N ARG A 44 -11.52 11.40 -3.11
CA ARG A 44 -11.81 12.44 -4.10
C ARG A 44 -10.52 12.88 -4.80
N GLY A 45 -10.58 13.06 -6.12
CA GLY A 45 -9.50 13.62 -6.93
C GLY A 45 -10.05 14.55 -8.01
N VAL A 46 -9.16 15.31 -8.65
CA VAL A 46 -9.48 16.17 -9.80
C VAL A 46 -8.68 15.66 -11.00
N CYS A 47 -9.32 15.58 -12.18
CA CYS A 47 -8.65 15.16 -13.40
C CYS A 47 -7.68 16.24 -13.88
N THR A 48 -6.42 15.87 -14.14
CA THR A 48 -5.39 16.78 -14.67
C THR A 48 -5.17 16.61 -16.17
N ALA A 49 -5.44 15.43 -16.73
CA ALA A 49 -5.31 15.13 -18.15
C ALA A 49 -6.23 13.98 -18.57
N VAL A 50 -6.83 14.09 -19.75
CA VAL A 50 -7.69 13.05 -20.34
C VAL A 50 -7.01 12.51 -21.60
N ARG A 51 -6.86 11.19 -21.68
CA ARG A 51 -6.18 10.49 -22.77
C ARG A 51 -6.66 9.05 -22.86
N THR A 52 -6.59 8.47 -24.06
CA THR A 52 -6.92 7.07 -24.33
C THR A 52 -5.66 6.20 -24.29
N ALA A 53 -5.74 5.01 -23.71
CA ALA A 53 -4.66 4.02 -23.72
C ALA A 53 -5.15 2.74 -24.39
N THR A 54 -4.36 2.18 -25.31
CA THR A 54 -4.66 0.91 -25.96
C THR A 54 -4.28 -0.27 -25.05
N PRO A 55 -5.11 -1.32 -24.94
CA PRO A 55 -4.79 -2.47 -24.10
C PRO A 55 -3.58 -3.24 -24.64
N LYS A 56 -2.94 -4.02 -23.76
CA LYS A 56 -1.90 -4.96 -24.18
C LYS A 56 -2.53 -6.13 -24.94
N LYS A 57 -1.85 -6.64 -25.96
CA LYS A 57 -2.22 -7.86 -26.71
C LYS A 57 -2.61 -9.00 -25.75
N PRO A 58 -3.55 -9.90 -26.12
CA PRO A 58 -4.24 -10.03 -27.41
C PRO A 58 -5.50 -9.16 -27.54
N ASN A 59 -5.83 -8.40 -26.49
CA ASN A 59 -7.04 -7.61 -26.45
C ASN A 59 -6.89 -6.43 -27.43
N SER A 60 -7.91 -6.22 -28.27
CA SER A 60 -8.09 -5.00 -29.07
C SER A 60 -8.90 -3.98 -28.28
#